data_AF-A0A848VL76-F1
#
_entry.id   AF-A0A848VL76-F1
#
_cell.length_a   1.000
_cell.length_b   1.000
_cell.length_c   1.000
_cell.angle_alpha   90.00
_cell.angle_beta   90.00
_cell.angle_gamma   90.00
#
_symmetry.space_group_name_H-M   'P 1'
#
loop_
_entity.id
_entity.type
_entity.pdbx_description
1 polymer ?
#
loop_
_entity_poly.entity_id
_entity_poly.type
_entity_poly.pdbx_seq_one_letter_code
_entity_poly.pdbx_strand_id
1 'polypeptide(L)'
;MLPRPRLGSYGRTVSKPHDDTAQAAVSSAPLTDSPDIPEHDTGSASHAGSANAVPDVSVVIVNYNVRDFLEQALRSVRRASARLDVEVFVADNNSVDGSVPMVRERFPEVHLLANEDNVGFGVANNMAIRRARGRYVLILNPDTIVQEDTLEHFVSFMDGHPNAGAAGCQILNPDGTFAPESRRSFPTPQVAFYRMTGLARFFPKSPTFGRYNMTFLPRDEVAEVDALSGSCMFVRREALLGNPEAGSTGIGLFDEDFFMYGEDLDLCYRIQEAGWKIYYTPGTQIIHYKGESTKKGEFRYVKLFYGAMVLFTRKHLQNRHSRVFAGILQAAILARAGFSVASRAASRLLPAATDFALVYLAVVALAWLRSSQLGAPLSPLYFTAVAPAYGLGTLSGILLSGGYALPDRGRIRPVLIGIVIGFLTVSAVSFFAKEIAFSRAVVL
;
A
#
# COMPACT_ATOMS: atom_id res chain seq x y z
N MET A 1 -16.62 -27.70 18.33
CA MET A 1 -15.31 -28.18 17.81
C MET A 1 -15.57 -28.89 16.49
N LEU A 2 -15.25 -28.25 15.36
CA LEU A 2 -15.32 -28.84 14.02
C LEU A 2 -14.00 -28.49 13.32
N PRO A 3 -13.33 -29.43 12.61
CA PRO A 3 -12.00 -29.19 12.08
C PRO A 3 -12.06 -28.42 10.75
N ARG A 4 -11.13 -27.48 10.56
CA ARG A 4 -10.91 -26.79 9.27
C ARG A 4 -10.19 -27.71 8.28
N PRO A 5 -10.51 -27.67 6.97
CA PRO A 5 -9.83 -28.46 5.97
C PRO A 5 -8.49 -27.83 5.57
N ARG A 6 -7.44 -28.67 5.47
CA ARG A 6 -6.12 -28.33 4.93
C ARG A 6 -6.19 -28.24 3.40
N LEU A 7 -5.74 -27.14 2.82
CA LEU A 7 -5.53 -26.99 1.37
C LEU A 7 -4.06 -27.30 1.05
N GLY A 8 -3.87 -28.23 0.13
CA GLY A 8 -2.57 -28.80 -0.24
C GLY A 8 -1.66 -27.85 -1.02
N SER A 9 -0.36 -28.05 -0.81
CA SER A 9 0.74 -27.40 -1.49
C SER A 9 0.89 -27.90 -2.94
N TYR A 10 0.76 -26.99 -3.90
CA TYR A 10 1.24 -27.23 -5.27
C TYR A 10 2.66 -26.68 -5.39
N GLY A 11 3.64 -27.58 -5.41
CA GLY A 11 5.03 -27.26 -5.72
C GLY A 11 5.20 -26.95 -7.22
N ARG A 12 5.86 -25.84 -7.54
CA ARG A 12 6.45 -25.60 -8.85
C ARG A 12 7.95 -25.42 -8.67
N THR A 13 8.69 -26.39 -9.18
CA THR A 13 10.13 -26.32 -9.48
C THR A 13 10.38 -25.27 -10.55
N VAL A 14 11.25 -24.31 -10.28
CA VAL A 14 11.79 -23.37 -11.28
C VAL A 14 13.31 -23.50 -11.25
N SER A 15 13.86 -23.84 -12.42
CA SER A 15 15.27 -23.98 -12.75
C SER A 15 16.01 -22.64 -12.73
N LYS A 16 17.21 -22.62 -12.13
CA LYS A 16 18.18 -21.50 -12.21
C LYS A 16 18.76 -21.37 -13.63
N PRO A 17 19.02 -20.16 -14.14
CA PRO A 17 20.03 -19.95 -15.18
C PRO A 17 21.39 -19.56 -14.59
N HIS A 18 22.41 -19.86 -15.37
CA HIS A 18 23.84 -19.83 -15.10
C HIS A 18 24.42 -18.42 -14.88
N ASP A 19 25.41 -18.35 -13.97
CA ASP A 19 26.40 -17.28 -13.86
C ASP A 19 27.42 -17.40 -14.99
N ASP A 20 27.68 -16.31 -15.72
CA ASP A 20 28.87 -16.14 -16.53
C ASP A 20 29.69 -14.95 -16.00
N THR A 21 30.94 -15.27 -15.76
CA THR A 21 32.03 -14.48 -15.20
C THR A 21 32.53 -13.35 -16.12
N ALA A 22 32.92 -12.22 -15.53
CA ALA A 22 33.95 -11.36 -16.08
C ALA A 22 34.80 -10.75 -14.96
N GLN A 23 36.02 -11.28 -14.83
CA GLN A 23 37.13 -10.70 -14.07
C GLN A 23 37.76 -9.55 -14.84
N ALA A 24 38.15 -8.47 -14.15
CA ALA A 24 39.19 -7.56 -14.62
C ALA A 24 40.03 -7.09 -13.41
N ALA A 25 41.34 -7.20 -13.58
CA ALA A 25 42.36 -7.11 -12.54
C ALA A 25 42.92 -5.69 -12.34
N VAL A 26 43.18 -5.38 -11.07
CA VAL A 26 44.38 -4.75 -10.45
C VAL A 26 45.27 -3.83 -11.30
N SER A 27 45.49 -2.61 -10.77
CA SER A 27 46.75 -1.87 -10.94
C SER A 27 47.08 -1.12 -9.65
N SER A 28 48.31 -1.32 -9.18
CA SER A 28 48.92 -0.82 -7.93
C SER A 28 50.09 0.13 -8.22
N ALA A 29 50.32 1.11 -7.33
CA ALA A 29 51.62 1.67 -6.85
C ALA A 29 51.54 3.20 -6.60
N PRO A 30 52.47 3.84 -5.86
CA PRO A 30 52.63 3.78 -4.39
C PRO A 30 52.75 5.17 -3.70
N LEU A 31 52.87 5.11 -2.36
CA LEU A 31 52.96 6.15 -1.33
C LEU A 31 54.02 7.26 -1.50
N THR A 32 53.72 8.45 -0.97
CA THR A 32 54.71 9.39 -0.37
C THR A 32 54.10 10.23 0.77
N ASP A 33 54.81 10.19 1.90
CA ASP A 33 54.92 10.99 3.14
C ASP A 33 54.02 12.20 3.52
N SER A 34 53.77 12.22 4.84
CA SER A 34 53.12 13.22 5.72
C SER A 34 53.86 14.56 5.84
N PRO A 35 53.27 15.55 6.57
CA PRO A 35 53.70 15.73 7.97
C PRO A 35 52.58 16.08 8.99
N ASP A 36 52.87 15.74 10.25
CA ASP A 36 52.15 15.96 11.51
C ASP A 36 51.78 17.41 11.82
N ILE A 37 50.63 17.67 12.52
CA ILE A 37 50.44 18.47 13.76
C ILE A 37 48.98 18.21 14.31
N PRO A 38 48.62 18.50 15.58
CA PRO A 38 48.76 17.71 16.80
C PRO A 38 47.42 17.13 17.34
N GLU A 39 47.53 16.12 18.20
CA GLU A 39 46.45 15.48 18.96
C GLU A 39 45.70 16.48 19.87
N HIS A 40 44.38 16.53 19.72
CA HIS A 40 43.47 16.99 20.78
C HIS A 40 42.78 15.76 21.38
N ASP A 41 43.27 15.37 22.55
CA ASP A 41 42.58 14.50 23.49
C ASP A 41 41.32 15.20 24.02
N THR A 42 40.16 14.70 23.62
CA THR A 42 38.92 14.82 24.39
C THR A 42 38.12 13.53 24.28
N GLY A 43 38.53 12.54 25.08
CA GLY A 43 37.64 11.60 25.76
C GLY A 43 36.61 10.87 24.89
N SER A 44 37.01 9.74 24.31
CA SER A 44 36.05 8.70 23.94
C SER A 44 35.45 8.11 25.22
N ALA A 45 34.31 8.64 25.66
CA ALA A 45 33.49 7.96 26.65
C ALA A 45 32.85 6.74 25.98
N SER A 46 33.55 5.61 26.01
CA SER A 46 32.98 4.30 25.74
C SER A 46 31.75 4.12 26.62
N HIS A 47 30.55 4.23 26.04
CA HIS A 47 29.31 3.80 26.69
C HIS A 47 29.32 2.28 26.73
N ALA A 48 30.04 1.73 27.72
CA ALA A 48 29.76 0.40 28.22
C ALA A 48 28.38 0.47 28.90
N GLY A 49 27.32 0.23 28.12
CA GLY A 49 25.95 0.25 28.58
C GLY A 49 25.78 -0.71 29.76
N SER A 50 25.28 -0.18 30.87
CA SER A 50 24.79 -1.02 31.96
C SER A 50 23.64 -1.87 31.40
N ALA A 51 23.73 -3.19 31.48
CA ALA A 51 22.72 -4.13 30.99
C ALA A 51 21.32 -4.01 31.65
N ASN A 52 21.11 -2.99 32.50
CA ASN A 52 19.89 -2.68 33.24
C ASN A 52 19.26 -1.31 32.91
N ALA A 53 19.81 -0.52 31.98
CA ALA A 53 19.17 0.72 31.55
C ALA A 53 18.00 0.42 30.61
N VAL A 54 16.88 1.11 30.79
CA VAL A 54 15.71 1.00 29.89
C VAL A 54 16.03 1.76 28.60
N PRO A 55 15.95 1.13 27.41
CA PRO A 55 16.22 1.82 26.15
C PRO A 55 15.31 3.04 25.96
N ASP A 56 15.76 4.04 25.21
CA ASP A 56 14.94 5.20 24.88
C ASP A 56 13.79 4.81 23.95
N VAL A 57 14.10 4.02 22.91
CA VAL A 57 13.17 3.68 21.84
C VAL A 57 13.29 2.21 21.46
N SER A 58 12.14 1.54 21.34
CA SER A 58 12.03 0.28 20.60
C SER A 58 11.41 0.54 19.23
N VAL A 59 12.18 0.33 18.16
CA VAL A 59 11.67 0.44 16.79
C VAL A 59 11.09 -0.91 16.38
N VAL A 60 9.85 -0.94 15.91
CA VAL A 60 9.13 -2.14 15.49
C VAL A 60 8.74 -2.00 14.02
N ILE A 61 9.26 -2.91 13.19
CA ILE A 61 9.00 -2.97 11.75
C ILE A 61 8.35 -4.31 11.40
N VAL A 62 7.18 -4.26 10.75
CA VAL A 62 6.55 -5.45 10.17
C VAL A 62 6.92 -5.55 8.70
N ASN A 63 7.57 -6.65 8.29
CA ASN A 63 8.04 -6.83 6.93
C ASN A 63 7.24 -7.90 6.15
N TYR A 64 6.98 -7.64 4.87
CA TYR A 64 6.41 -8.62 3.95
C TYR A 64 6.81 -8.33 2.49
N ASN A 65 7.71 -9.16 1.94
CA ASN A 65 8.16 -9.15 0.55
C ASN A 65 8.64 -7.78 0.01
N VAL A 66 9.43 -7.05 0.80
CA VAL A 66 10.02 -5.75 0.43
C VAL A 66 11.49 -5.60 0.87
N ARG A 67 12.32 -6.63 0.64
CA ARG A 67 13.73 -6.72 1.06
C ARG A 67 14.53 -5.42 0.90
N ASP A 68 14.54 -4.84 -0.29
CA ASP A 68 15.40 -3.69 -0.60
C ASP A 68 14.95 -2.42 0.15
N PHE A 69 13.65 -2.25 0.32
CA PHE A 69 13.09 -1.15 1.12
C PHE A 69 13.39 -1.35 2.60
N LEU A 70 13.18 -2.57 3.12
CA LEU A 70 13.49 -2.91 4.51
C LEU A 70 14.96 -2.63 4.83
N GLU A 71 15.88 -2.99 3.94
CA GLU A 71 17.29 -2.70 4.12
C GLU A 71 17.56 -1.19 4.26
N GLN A 72 16.95 -0.38 3.39
CA GLN A 72 17.13 1.07 3.44
C GLN A 72 16.51 1.68 4.70
N ALA A 73 15.34 1.19 5.12
CA ALA A 73 14.70 1.58 6.37
C ALA A 73 15.61 1.28 7.56
N LEU A 74 16.15 0.06 7.67
CA LEU A 74 17.07 -0.33 8.75
C LEU A 74 18.36 0.51 8.75
N ARG A 75 18.94 0.80 7.58
CA ARG A 75 20.09 1.72 7.50
C ARG A 75 19.75 3.12 7.99
N SER A 76 18.56 3.65 7.67
CA SER A 76 18.13 4.97 8.12
C SER A 76 17.88 5.01 9.63
N VAL A 77 17.24 3.98 10.18
CA VAL A 77 17.03 3.83 11.63
C VAL A 77 18.36 3.73 12.36
N ARG A 78 19.32 2.95 11.85
CA ARG A 78 20.67 2.83 12.46
C ARG A 78 21.36 4.20 12.55
N ARG A 79 21.25 5.05 11.53
CA ARG A 79 21.79 6.42 11.56
C ARG A 79 21.04 7.31 12.56
N ALA A 80 19.70 7.24 12.58
CA ALA A 80 18.88 8.00 13.51
C ALA A 80 19.02 7.57 14.99
N SER A 81 19.68 6.43 15.25
CA SER A 81 19.91 5.90 16.59
C SER A 81 21.23 6.37 17.21
N ALA A 82 22.01 7.21 16.52
CA ALA A 82 23.41 7.50 16.90
C ALA A 82 23.60 8.10 18.30
N ARG A 83 22.57 8.77 18.86
CA ARG A 83 22.64 9.44 20.18
C ARG A 83 21.65 8.91 21.22
N LEU A 84 20.97 7.79 20.93
CA LEU A 84 19.94 7.23 21.79
C LEU A 84 20.20 5.74 22.00
N ASP A 85 19.75 5.19 23.13
CA ASP A 85 19.72 3.74 23.30
C ASP A 85 18.49 3.17 22.58
N VAL A 86 18.72 2.48 21.47
CA VAL A 86 17.66 2.00 20.58
C VAL A 86 17.80 0.51 20.34
N GLU A 87 16.70 -0.21 20.53
CA GLU A 87 16.56 -1.60 20.10
C GLU A 87 15.61 -1.69 18.90
N VAL A 88 15.93 -2.57 17.94
CA VAL A 88 15.18 -2.69 16.69
C VAL A 88 14.64 -4.10 16.55
N PHE A 89 13.34 -4.21 16.29
CA PHE A 89 12.65 -5.46 16.02
C PHE A 89 12.13 -5.48 14.59
N VAL A 90 12.35 -6.60 13.90
CA VAL A 90 11.72 -6.88 12.60
C VAL A 90 10.85 -8.11 12.74
N ALA A 91 9.55 -7.97 12.56
CA ALA A 91 8.61 -9.08 12.46
C ALA A 91 8.34 -9.38 10.98
N ASP A 92 8.97 -10.42 10.45
CA ASP A 92 8.82 -10.85 9.06
C ASP A 92 7.63 -11.81 8.92
N ASN A 93 6.67 -11.45 8.06
CA ASN A 93 5.42 -12.19 7.84
C ASN A 93 5.55 -13.24 6.72
N ASN A 94 6.56 -14.12 6.84
CA ASN A 94 6.87 -15.18 5.88
C ASN A 94 7.20 -14.64 4.48
N SER A 95 8.23 -13.77 4.39
CA SER A 95 8.71 -13.24 3.12
C SER A 95 9.53 -14.28 2.35
N VAL A 96 9.38 -14.30 1.03
CA VAL A 96 10.06 -15.23 0.10
C VAL A 96 11.10 -14.54 -0.80
N ASP A 97 11.42 -13.28 -0.51
CA ASP A 97 12.27 -12.40 -1.31
C ASP A 97 13.71 -12.28 -0.78
N GLY A 98 14.06 -13.08 0.24
CA GLY A 98 15.37 -13.03 0.89
C GLY A 98 15.51 -11.97 1.99
N SER A 99 14.42 -11.34 2.43
CA SER A 99 14.41 -10.38 3.55
C SER A 99 15.05 -10.96 4.83
N VAL A 100 14.64 -12.18 5.24
CA VAL A 100 15.12 -12.82 6.48
C VAL A 100 16.64 -13.08 6.46
N PRO A 101 17.21 -13.72 5.42
CA PRO A 101 18.67 -13.83 5.28
C PRO A 101 19.38 -12.48 5.31
N MET A 102 18.84 -11.47 4.59
CA MET A 102 19.43 -10.13 4.53
C MET A 102 19.53 -9.48 5.92
N VAL A 103 18.48 -9.55 6.74
CA VAL A 103 18.50 -9.01 8.10
C VAL A 103 19.54 -9.71 8.96
N ARG A 104 19.58 -11.05 8.94
CA ARG A 104 20.54 -11.83 9.75
C ARG A 104 22.00 -11.53 9.41
N GLU A 105 22.31 -11.36 8.14
CA GLU A 105 23.67 -11.14 7.66
C GLU A 105 24.13 -9.70 7.91
N ARG A 106 23.25 -8.72 7.70
CA ARG A 106 23.66 -7.31 7.58
C ARG A 106 23.24 -6.42 8.74
N PHE A 107 22.32 -6.91 9.56
CA PHE A 107 21.82 -6.25 10.76
C PHE A 107 21.72 -7.27 11.91
N PRO A 108 22.84 -7.93 12.30
CA PRO A 108 22.83 -8.94 13.36
C PRO A 108 22.38 -8.40 14.73
N GLU A 109 22.41 -7.08 14.93
CA GLU A 109 21.89 -6.40 16.12
C GLU A 109 20.35 -6.34 16.16
N VAL A 110 19.67 -6.56 15.03
CA VAL A 110 18.21 -6.50 14.94
C VAL A 110 17.58 -7.78 15.50
N HIS A 111 16.59 -7.62 16.37
CA HIS A 111 15.77 -8.70 16.88
C HIS A 111 14.77 -9.18 15.82
N LEU A 112 15.15 -10.20 15.06
CA LEU A 112 14.33 -10.77 14.00
C LEU A 112 13.34 -11.82 14.51
N LEU A 113 12.06 -11.59 14.24
CA LEU A 113 10.93 -12.50 14.46
C LEU A 113 10.45 -13.00 13.08
N ALA A 114 10.95 -14.15 12.63
CA ALA A 114 10.57 -14.73 11.34
C ALA A 114 9.35 -15.65 11.51
N ASN A 115 8.18 -15.20 11.07
CA ASN A 115 6.93 -15.96 11.18
C ASN A 115 6.83 -17.02 10.07
N GLU A 116 6.14 -18.12 10.37
CA GLU A 116 5.83 -19.18 9.39
C GLU A 116 4.66 -18.79 8.47
N ASP A 117 3.82 -17.86 8.90
CA ASP A 117 2.64 -17.38 8.17
C ASP A 117 2.59 -15.85 8.16
N ASN A 118 1.82 -15.29 7.22
CA ASN A 118 1.45 -13.88 7.27
C ASN A 118 0.29 -13.67 8.26
N VAL A 119 0.62 -13.25 9.48
CA VAL A 119 -0.34 -13.05 10.58
C VAL A 119 -1.02 -11.68 10.57
N GLY A 120 -0.71 -10.82 9.60
CA GLY A 120 -1.22 -9.45 9.53
C GLY A 120 -0.35 -8.43 10.30
N PHE A 121 -0.74 -7.16 10.24
CA PHE A 121 0.05 -6.03 10.77
C PHE A 121 -0.05 -5.93 12.29
N GLY A 122 -1.26 -5.96 12.85
CA GLY A 122 -1.47 -5.81 14.30
C GLY A 122 -0.83 -6.94 15.12
N VAL A 123 -1.05 -8.20 14.71
CA VAL A 123 -0.49 -9.38 15.40
C VAL A 123 1.05 -9.36 15.36
N ALA A 124 1.64 -9.07 14.19
CA ALA A 124 3.10 -9.01 14.04
C ALA A 124 3.72 -7.89 14.88
N ASN A 125 3.12 -6.70 14.90
CA ASN A 125 3.53 -5.62 15.81
C ASN A 125 3.44 -6.06 17.27
N ASN A 126 2.33 -6.66 17.69
CA ASN A 126 2.15 -7.12 19.07
C ASN A 126 3.22 -8.13 19.49
N MET A 127 3.64 -9.03 18.60
CA MET A 127 4.72 -9.98 18.88
C MET A 127 6.05 -9.29 19.22
N ALA A 128 6.38 -8.21 18.51
CA ALA A 128 7.57 -7.40 18.77
C ALA A 128 7.40 -6.52 20.02
N ILE A 129 6.27 -5.81 20.16
CA ILE A 129 6.02 -4.88 21.29
C ILE A 129 6.05 -5.60 22.64
N ARG A 130 5.61 -6.87 22.70
CA ARG A 130 5.70 -7.70 23.92
C ARG A 130 7.14 -7.96 24.36
N ARG A 131 8.11 -7.90 23.44
CA ARG A 131 9.54 -8.11 23.71
C ARG A 131 10.31 -6.80 23.86
N ALA A 132 9.78 -5.71 23.29
CA ALA A 132 10.29 -4.36 23.44
C ALA A 132 10.28 -3.92 24.91
N ARG A 133 11.31 -3.17 25.30
CA ARG A 133 11.55 -2.61 26.64
C ARG A 133 11.61 -1.10 26.65
N GLY A 134 11.81 -0.46 25.49
CA GLY A 134 12.07 0.97 25.39
C GLY A 134 10.95 1.85 25.97
N ARG A 135 11.32 3.03 26.50
CA ARG A 135 10.38 4.02 27.06
C ARG A 135 9.31 4.42 26.04
N TYR A 136 9.71 4.49 24.78
CA TYR A 136 8.85 4.73 23.63
C TYR A 136 8.91 3.57 22.63
N VAL A 137 7.83 3.39 21.87
CA VAL A 137 7.73 2.40 20.79
C VAL A 137 7.49 3.14 19.48
N LEU A 138 8.41 3.02 18.52
CA LEU A 138 8.20 3.51 17.17
C LEU A 138 7.65 2.38 16.30
N ILE A 139 6.40 2.52 15.86
CA ILE A 139 5.83 1.69 14.80
C ILE A 139 6.25 2.28 13.45
N LEU A 140 6.98 1.51 12.66
CA LEU A 140 7.56 1.98 11.41
C LEU A 140 7.32 0.97 10.28
N ASN A 141 6.90 1.46 9.12
CA ASN A 141 6.76 0.62 7.95
C ASN A 141 8.13 0.30 7.32
N PRO A 142 8.29 -0.87 6.68
CA PRO A 142 9.55 -1.28 6.05
C PRO A 142 9.89 -0.47 4.79
N ASP A 143 8.92 0.23 4.20
CA ASP A 143 9.06 1.09 3.02
C ASP A 143 9.19 2.57 3.39
N THR A 144 9.94 2.87 4.44
CA THR A 144 10.19 4.23 4.93
C THR A 144 11.67 4.57 5.04
N ILE A 145 11.98 5.88 5.00
CA ILE A 145 13.30 6.43 5.31
C ILE A 145 13.12 7.53 6.34
N VAL A 146 13.75 7.35 7.50
CA VAL A 146 13.75 8.36 8.56
C VAL A 146 14.95 9.30 8.42
N GLN A 147 14.80 10.54 8.89
CA GLN A 147 15.92 11.47 9.04
C GLN A 147 16.76 11.12 10.26
N GLU A 148 18.00 11.61 10.28
CA GLU A 148 18.95 11.32 11.37
C GLU A 148 18.51 11.94 12.70
N ASP A 149 17.73 13.02 12.67
CA ASP A 149 17.19 13.70 13.85
C ASP A 149 15.82 13.14 14.30
N THR A 150 15.21 12.22 13.54
CA THR A 150 13.81 11.82 13.75
C THR A 150 13.56 11.24 15.14
N LEU A 151 14.45 10.36 15.63
CA LEU A 151 14.27 9.74 16.95
C LEU A 151 14.53 10.72 18.09
N GLU A 152 15.59 11.54 17.99
CA GLU A 152 15.91 12.59 18.97
C GLU A 152 14.75 13.58 19.09
N HIS A 153 14.18 14.01 17.96
CA HIS A 153 13.04 14.91 17.92
C HIS A 153 11.81 14.30 18.60
N PHE A 154 11.48 13.03 18.29
CA PHE A 154 10.35 12.36 18.92
C PHE A 154 10.53 12.19 20.44
N VAL A 155 11.70 11.76 20.90
CA VAL A 155 12.00 11.61 22.33
C VAL A 155 11.87 12.96 23.03
N SER A 156 12.53 14.00 22.52
CA SER A 156 12.47 15.36 23.07
C SER A 156 11.05 15.91 23.12
N PHE A 157 10.29 15.74 22.04
CA PHE A 157 8.89 16.17 21.96
C PHE A 157 8.02 15.46 22.99
N MET A 158 8.14 14.13 23.12
CA MET A 158 7.32 13.35 24.05
C MET A 158 7.71 13.57 25.50
N ASP A 159 9.00 13.77 25.80
CA ASP A 159 9.45 14.14 27.15
C ASP A 159 8.93 15.53 27.54
N GLY A 160 8.86 16.47 26.59
CA GLY A 160 8.25 17.79 26.77
C GLY A 160 6.72 17.82 26.81
N HIS A 161 6.04 16.73 26.43
CA HIS A 161 4.57 16.62 26.41
C HIS A 161 4.10 15.37 27.17
N PRO A 162 4.08 15.40 28.52
CA PRO A 162 3.71 14.24 29.33
C PRO A 162 2.29 13.72 29.11
N ASN A 163 1.38 14.50 28.50
CA ASN A 163 0.03 14.07 28.14
C ASN A 163 -0.07 13.46 26.72
N ALA A 164 1.03 13.45 25.95
CA ALA A 164 1.09 12.82 24.64
C ALA A 164 1.21 11.30 24.80
N GLY A 165 0.21 10.57 24.32
CA GLY A 165 0.25 9.11 24.21
C GLY A 165 0.88 8.66 22.90
N ALA A 166 0.79 9.47 21.85
CA ALA A 166 1.49 9.24 20.60
C ALA A 166 1.84 10.55 19.86
N ALA A 167 2.89 10.48 19.05
CA ALA A 167 3.30 11.52 18.12
C ALA A 167 3.63 10.93 16.75
N GLY A 168 3.38 11.71 15.69
CA GLY A 168 3.83 11.42 14.33
C GLY A 168 4.38 12.68 13.67
N CYS A 169 5.08 12.51 12.56
CA CYS A 169 5.80 13.60 11.90
C CYS A 169 5.24 13.91 10.52
N GLN A 170 5.91 14.81 9.79
CA GLN A 170 5.68 14.97 8.37
C GLN A 170 6.01 13.68 7.63
N ILE A 171 5.07 13.17 6.84
CA ILE A 171 5.30 12.08 5.90
C ILE A 171 5.33 12.69 4.50
N LEU A 172 6.39 12.38 3.75
CA LEU A 172 6.57 12.78 2.37
C LEU A 172 6.44 11.56 1.45
N ASN A 173 5.87 11.80 0.28
CA ASN A 173 5.94 10.84 -0.82
C ASN A 173 7.38 10.82 -1.40
N PRO A 174 7.74 9.82 -2.22
CA PRO A 174 9.08 9.73 -2.81
C PRO A 174 9.49 10.93 -3.69
N ASP A 175 8.51 11.68 -4.20
CA ASP A 175 8.73 12.91 -4.97
C ASP A 175 8.90 14.16 -4.07
N GLY A 176 8.95 13.99 -2.75
CA GLY A 176 9.06 15.06 -1.76
C GLY A 176 7.75 15.77 -1.45
N THR A 177 6.64 15.41 -2.08
CA THR A 177 5.34 16.05 -1.81
C THR A 177 4.76 15.57 -0.47
N PHE A 178 4.08 16.47 0.24
CA PHE A 178 3.43 16.14 1.52
C PHE A 178 2.37 15.05 1.36
N ALA A 179 2.49 13.99 2.15
CA ALA A 179 1.55 12.88 2.18
C ALA A 179 0.39 13.21 3.16
N PRO A 180 -0.87 13.30 2.69
CA PRO A 180 -1.99 13.67 3.55
C PRO A 180 -2.25 12.71 4.73
N GLU A 181 -1.78 11.46 4.66
CA GLU A 181 -1.84 10.49 5.75
C GLU A 181 -1.02 10.86 7.00
N SER A 182 -0.15 11.89 6.93
CA SER A 182 0.56 12.42 8.09
C SER A 182 -0.36 12.79 9.25
N ARG A 183 -1.63 13.10 8.95
CA ARG A 183 -2.67 13.45 9.93
C ARG A 183 -4.05 13.04 9.41
N ARG A 184 -4.84 12.38 10.25
CA ARG A 184 -6.17 11.91 9.87
C ARG A 184 -7.19 12.16 10.96
N SER A 185 -8.45 12.30 10.57
CA SER A 185 -9.57 12.23 11.50
C SER A 185 -10.09 10.80 11.63
N PHE A 186 -10.81 10.50 12.72
CA PHE A 186 -11.59 9.27 12.78
C PHE A 186 -12.67 9.24 11.67
N PRO A 187 -13.01 8.04 11.17
CA PRO A 187 -14.00 7.87 10.10
C PRO A 187 -15.42 8.02 10.64
N THR A 188 -15.81 9.23 11.02
CA THR A 188 -17.21 9.53 11.40
C THR A 188 -18.07 9.65 10.14
N PRO A 189 -19.40 9.45 10.23
CA PRO A 189 -20.23 9.48 9.03
C PRO A 189 -20.32 10.86 8.38
N GLN A 190 -20.20 11.94 9.16
CA GLN A 190 -20.11 13.29 8.63
C GLN A 190 -18.84 13.48 7.78
N VAL A 191 -17.69 13.00 8.29
CA VAL A 191 -16.41 13.02 7.55
C VAL A 191 -16.51 12.16 6.29
N ALA A 192 -17.10 10.96 6.39
CA ALA A 192 -17.32 10.08 5.25
C ALA A 192 -18.21 10.74 4.18
N PHE A 193 -19.31 11.37 4.60
CA PHE A 193 -20.24 12.08 3.73
C PHE A 193 -19.53 13.20 2.95
N TYR A 194 -18.80 14.09 3.61
CA TYR A 194 -18.08 15.19 2.95
C TYR A 194 -17.03 14.70 1.94
N ARG A 195 -16.39 13.57 2.24
CA ARG A 195 -15.43 12.94 1.33
C ARG A 195 -16.10 12.25 0.14
N MET A 196 -17.30 11.72 0.33
CA MET A 196 -18.05 11.02 -0.74
C MET A 196 -18.73 12.01 -1.70
N THR A 197 -19.28 13.10 -1.21
CA THR A 197 -19.92 14.13 -2.03
C THR A 197 -18.92 15.04 -2.75
N GLY A 198 -17.63 14.97 -2.39
CA GLY A 198 -16.59 15.82 -2.94
C GLY A 198 -16.51 17.21 -2.29
N LEU A 199 -17.37 17.52 -1.30
CA LEU A 199 -17.35 18.79 -0.57
C LEU A 199 -15.97 19.08 0.05
N ALA A 200 -15.27 18.05 0.52
CA ALA A 200 -13.91 18.18 1.05
C ALA A 200 -12.92 18.76 0.02
N ARG A 201 -13.12 18.51 -1.28
CA ARG A 201 -12.27 19.03 -2.36
C ARG A 201 -12.52 20.51 -2.63
N PHE A 202 -13.77 20.96 -2.47
CA PHE A 202 -14.15 22.35 -2.69
C PHE A 202 -13.78 23.26 -1.50
N PHE A 203 -13.78 22.72 -0.29
CA PHE A 203 -13.52 23.50 0.94
C PHE A 203 -12.41 22.88 1.81
N PRO A 204 -11.18 22.69 1.29
CA PRO A 204 -10.11 21.98 2.00
C PRO A 204 -9.62 22.72 3.25
N LYS A 205 -9.73 24.04 3.31
CA LYS A 205 -9.31 24.84 4.48
C LYS A 205 -10.37 24.91 5.58
N SER A 206 -11.54 24.30 5.39
CA SER A 206 -12.59 24.27 6.40
C SER A 206 -12.30 23.20 7.46
N PRO A 207 -12.37 23.51 8.76
CA PRO A 207 -12.35 22.52 9.84
C PRO A 207 -13.42 21.43 9.71
N THR A 208 -14.53 21.76 9.07
CA THR A 208 -15.67 20.86 8.85
C THR A 208 -15.45 19.97 7.62
N PHE A 209 -15.19 20.55 6.46
CA PHE A 209 -15.11 19.80 5.20
C PHE A 209 -13.74 19.18 4.95
N GLY A 210 -12.67 19.82 5.39
CA GLY A 210 -11.28 19.33 5.31
C GLY A 210 -10.90 18.35 6.42
N ARG A 211 -11.86 17.86 7.21
CA ARG A 211 -11.61 17.11 8.45
C ARG A 211 -10.82 15.81 8.23
N TYR A 212 -11.13 15.04 7.18
CA TYR A 212 -10.55 13.70 6.97
C TYR A 212 -9.02 13.65 7.02
N ASN A 213 -8.33 14.56 6.33
CA ASN A 213 -6.86 14.70 6.38
C ASN A 213 -6.45 16.00 7.11
N MET A 214 -7.37 16.54 7.91
CA MET A 214 -7.22 17.78 8.66
C MET A 214 -6.56 18.90 7.85
N THR A 215 -7.00 19.11 6.60
CA THR A 215 -6.33 20.00 5.62
C THR A 215 -6.38 21.48 5.98
N PHE A 216 -7.14 21.84 7.01
CA PHE A 216 -7.23 23.17 7.60
C PHE A 216 -6.08 23.49 8.56
N LEU A 217 -5.37 22.49 9.06
CA LEU A 217 -4.20 22.69 9.91
C LEU A 217 -2.98 23.13 9.07
N PRO A 218 -2.13 24.05 9.56
CA PRO A 218 -0.84 24.35 8.93
C PRO A 218 0.05 23.09 8.87
N ARG A 219 0.98 23.02 7.92
CA ARG A 219 1.84 21.82 7.75
C ARG A 219 3.06 21.87 8.66
N ASP A 220 3.49 23.06 9.00
CA ASP A 220 4.71 23.44 9.69
C ASP A 220 4.47 23.78 11.16
N GLU A 221 3.24 23.58 11.65
CA GLU A 221 2.89 23.76 13.06
C GLU A 221 2.57 22.43 13.76
N VAL A 222 2.95 22.35 15.03
CA VAL A 222 2.51 21.27 15.92
C VAL A 222 1.00 21.35 16.07
N ALA A 223 0.31 20.21 15.95
CA ALA A 223 -1.13 20.16 16.12
C ALA A 223 -1.57 18.87 16.81
N GLU A 224 -2.61 18.97 17.63
CA GLU A 224 -3.35 17.80 18.11
C GLU A 224 -4.16 17.20 16.94
N VAL A 225 -4.08 15.89 16.76
CA VAL A 225 -4.72 15.16 15.64
C VAL A 225 -5.47 13.94 16.15
N ASP A 226 -6.50 13.50 15.40
CA ASP A 226 -7.31 12.37 15.85
C ASP A 226 -6.54 11.04 15.68
N ALA A 227 -5.84 10.86 14.56
CA ALA A 227 -5.11 9.64 14.27
C ALA A 227 -3.85 9.86 13.40
N LEU A 228 -2.86 9.00 13.63
CA LEU A 228 -1.60 8.94 12.89
C LEU A 228 -1.60 7.77 11.91
N SER A 229 -0.67 7.77 10.96
CA SER A 229 -0.43 6.64 10.05
C SER A 229 0.35 5.54 10.76
N GLY A 230 -0.06 4.28 10.61
CA GLY A 230 0.74 3.13 11.04
C GLY A 230 2.11 3.03 10.34
N SER A 231 2.37 3.85 9.31
CA SER A 231 3.68 3.91 8.65
C SER A 231 4.76 4.59 9.48
N CYS A 232 4.39 5.48 10.42
CA CYS A 232 5.29 6.12 11.37
C CYS A 232 4.46 6.67 12.53
N MET A 233 4.49 5.96 13.65
CA MET A 233 3.73 6.29 14.85
C MET A 233 4.59 6.03 16.08
N PHE A 234 4.97 7.11 16.77
CA PHE A 234 5.79 7.07 17.96
C PHE A 234 4.90 7.08 19.21
N VAL A 235 4.86 5.98 19.95
CA VAL A 235 3.87 5.73 21.01
C VAL A 235 4.56 5.66 22.36
N ARG A 236 3.99 6.31 23.37
CA ARG A 236 4.43 6.17 24.77
C ARG A 236 4.12 4.76 25.25
N ARG A 237 5.13 4.03 25.74
CA ARG A 237 4.94 2.66 26.22
C ARG A 237 3.93 2.58 27.37
N GLU A 238 3.97 3.56 28.27
CA GLU A 238 2.99 3.69 29.36
C GLU A 238 1.55 3.81 28.86
N ALA A 239 1.30 4.49 27.74
CA ALA A 239 -0.05 4.53 27.18
C ALA A 239 -0.52 3.12 26.78
N LEU A 240 0.37 2.30 26.21
CA LEU A 240 0.05 0.93 25.78
C LEU A 240 -0.12 -0.05 26.94
N LEU A 241 0.81 -0.03 27.90
CA LEU A 241 0.94 -1.08 28.93
C LEU A 241 0.54 -0.62 30.34
N GLY A 242 0.39 0.68 30.55
CA GLY A 242 0.16 1.28 31.85
C GLY A 242 1.43 1.33 32.68
N ASN A 243 1.25 1.82 33.90
CA ASN A 243 2.25 1.84 34.94
C ASN A 243 1.57 1.34 36.23
N PRO A 244 1.70 0.04 36.55
CA PRO A 244 1.07 -0.54 37.74
C PRO A 244 1.50 0.15 39.04
N GLU A 245 2.74 0.64 39.12
CA GLU A 245 3.24 1.37 40.30
C GLU A 245 2.56 2.73 40.46
N ALA A 246 2.23 3.39 39.34
CA ALA A 246 1.42 4.61 39.32
C ALA A 246 -0.09 4.35 39.31
N GLY A 247 -0.53 3.09 39.40
CA GLY A 247 -1.94 2.70 39.38
C GLY A 247 -2.64 2.88 38.03
N SER A 248 -1.91 3.08 36.93
CA SER A 248 -2.48 3.27 35.59
C SER A 248 -2.55 1.94 34.83
N THR A 249 -3.68 1.71 34.15
CA THR A 249 -3.85 0.57 33.24
C THR A 249 -3.66 1.05 31.81
N GLY A 250 -2.84 0.34 31.04
CA GLY A 250 -2.62 0.66 29.63
C GLY A 250 -3.84 0.36 28.77
N ILE A 251 -3.87 0.95 27.57
CA ILE A 251 -4.95 0.71 26.60
C ILE A 251 -4.90 -0.68 25.95
N GLY A 252 -3.82 -1.44 26.18
CA GLY A 252 -3.50 -2.67 25.48
C GLY A 252 -2.80 -2.43 24.14
N LEU A 253 -2.44 -3.52 23.47
CA LEU A 253 -1.70 -3.48 22.20
C LEU A 253 -2.64 -3.27 21.00
N PHE A 254 -2.20 -3.54 19.76
CA PHE A 254 -3.09 -3.53 18.61
C PHE A 254 -4.20 -4.58 18.75
N ASP A 255 -5.38 -4.25 18.25
CA ASP A 255 -6.51 -5.17 18.22
C ASP A 255 -6.34 -6.19 17.08
N GLU A 256 -6.17 -7.45 17.45
CA GLU A 256 -5.80 -8.54 16.54
C GLU A 256 -6.95 -8.97 15.60
N ASP A 257 -8.17 -8.45 15.78
CA ASP A 257 -9.26 -8.66 14.81
C ASP A 257 -9.02 -7.88 13.50
N PHE A 258 -8.19 -6.83 13.54
CA PHE A 258 -7.75 -6.10 12.36
C PHE A 258 -6.52 -6.79 11.76
N PHE A 259 -6.73 -7.56 10.69
CA PHE A 259 -5.63 -8.18 9.94
C PHE A 259 -4.71 -7.13 9.32
N MET A 260 -5.28 -6.12 8.65
CA MET A 260 -4.56 -5.03 7.99
C MET A 260 -5.55 -3.91 7.64
N TYR A 261 -5.07 -2.66 7.75
CA TYR A 261 -5.83 -1.43 7.67
C TYR A 261 -6.77 -1.22 8.87
N GLY A 262 -6.79 0.00 9.41
CA GLY A 262 -7.72 0.40 10.47
C GLY A 262 -7.26 0.04 11.89
N GLU A 263 -6.28 -0.85 12.05
CA GLU A 263 -5.64 -1.11 13.35
C GLU A 263 -4.93 0.11 13.92
N ASP A 264 -4.38 0.96 13.05
CA ASP A 264 -3.80 2.25 13.42
C ASP A 264 -4.85 3.24 13.93
N LEU A 265 -6.00 3.32 13.24
CA LEU A 265 -7.15 4.12 13.69
C LEU A 265 -7.73 3.60 15.00
N ASP A 266 -7.85 2.28 15.17
CA ASP A 266 -8.31 1.65 16.40
C ASP A 266 -7.40 1.99 17.59
N LEU A 267 -6.09 1.86 17.40
CA LEU A 267 -5.11 2.18 18.44
C LEU A 267 -5.19 3.66 18.81
N CYS A 268 -5.16 4.57 17.83
CA CYS A 268 -5.30 6.01 18.08
C CYS A 268 -6.61 6.34 18.81
N TYR A 269 -7.71 5.68 18.45
CA TYR A 269 -8.99 5.88 19.12
C TYR A 269 -8.92 5.48 20.60
N ARG A 270 -8.38 4.29 20.89
CA ARG A 270 -8.21 3.83 22.28
C ARG A 270 -7.24 4.67 23.09
N ILE A 271 -6.18 5.20 22.49
CA ILE A 271 -5.26 6.15 23.13
C ILE A 271 -6.05 7.38 23.61
N GLN A 272 -6.88 7.97 22.74
CA GLN A 272 -7.68 9.14 23.10
C GLN A 272 -8.79 8.83 24.11
N GLU A 273 -9.43 7.66 24.02
CA GLU A 273 -10.43 7.22 25.02
C GLU A 273 -9.84 7.12 26.43
N ALA A 274 -8.56 6.78 26.55
CA ALA A 274 -7.84 6.77 27.82
C ALA A 274 -7.35 8.16 28.28
N GLY A 275 -7.74 9.24 27.57
CA GLY A 275 -7.42 10.61 27.93
C GLY A 275 -6.08 11.12 27.44
N TRP A 276 -5.32 10.31 26.71
CA TRP A 276 -4.06 10.73 26.11
C TRP A 276 -4.29 11.56 24.85
N LYS A 277 -3.37 12.48 24.59
CA LYS A 277 -3.37 13.28 23.36
C LYS A 277 -2.50 12.64 22.29
N ILE A 278 -2.83 12.94 21.04
CA ILE A 278 -2.06 12.51 19.87
C ILE A 278 -1.64 13.75 19.10
N TYR A 279 -0.35 13.84 18.80
CA TYR A 279 0.24 15.01 18.17
C TYR A 279 0.84 14.72 16.81
N TYR A 280 0.69 15.67 15.92
CA TYR A 280 1.51 15.84 14.73
C TYR A 280 2.60 16.86 15.06
N THR A 281 3.87 16.50 14.82
CA THR A 281 5.04 17.34 15.10
C THR A 281 5.92 17.48 13.86
N PRO A 282 5.98 18.67 13.22
CA PRO A 282 6.66 18.86 11.93
C PRO A 282 8.17 19.16 12.06
N GLY A 283 8.75 19.04 13.26
CA GLY A 283 10.19 19.30 13.45
C GLY A 283 11.12 18.24 12.85
N THR A 284 10.57 17.12 12.36
CA THR A 284 11.26 16.12 11.55
C THR A 284 10.32 15.60 10.47
N GLN A 285 10.86 14.88 9.49
CA GLN A 285 10.09 14.29 8.38
C GLN A 285 10.62 12.92 7.99
N ILE A 286 9.76 12.11 7.38
CA ILE A 286 10.13 10.81 6.81
C ILE A 286 9.64 10.71 5.35
N ILE A 287 10.27 9.83 4.57
CA ILE A 287 9.76 9.42 3.26
C ILE A 287 9.04 8.07 3.42
N HIS A 288 7.91 7.88 2.74
CA HIS A 288 7.18 6.61 2.70
C HIS A 288 6.84 6.25 1.24
N TYR A 289 7.39 5.12 0.75
CA TYR A 289 7.26 4.68 -0.64
C TYR A 289 5.89 4.07 -0.98
N LYS A 290 5.08 3.74 0.02
CA LYS A 290 3.63 3.51 0.01
C LYS A 290 3.11 2.56 -1.09
N GLY A 291 2.89 1.32 -0.69
CA GLY A 291 2.14 0.32 -1.48
C GLY A 291 3.03 -0.75 -2.12
N GLU A 292 4.29 -0.80 -1.69
CA GLU A 292 5.28 -1.77 -2.14
C GLU A 292 4.92 -3.19 -1.67
N SER A 293 4.41 -3.33 -0.43
CA SER A 293 3.92 -4.62 0.09
C SER A 293 2.46 -4.93 -0.26
N THR A 294 1.69 -3.97 -0.80
CA THR A 294 0.28 -4.21 -1.21
C THR A 294 -0.11 -3.40 -2.44
N LYS A 295 -0.33 -4.13 -3.55
CA LYS A 295 -0.80 -3.55 -4.81
C LYS A 295 -2.23 -3.02 -4.68
N LYS A 296 -2.36 -1.69 -4.58
CA LYS A 296 -3.65 -0.95 -4.56
C LYS A 296 -4.40 -1.16 -5.88
N GLY A 297 -5.16 -2.23 -5.97
CA GLY A 297 -5.86 -2.62 -7.20
C GLY A 297 -6.49 -4.00 -7.13
N GLU A 298 -5.99 -4.86 -6.24
CA GLU A 298 -6.57 -6.17 -6.00
C GLU A 298 -7.93 -6.07 -5.29
N PHE A 299 -8.82 -7.01 -5.60
CA PHE A 299 -10.09 -7.19 -4.87
C PHE A 299 -9.85 -7.40 -3.37
N ARG A 300 -8.73 -8.05 -3.02
CA ARG A 300 -8.28 -8.26 -1.65
C ARG A 300 -8.11 -6.94 -0.88
N TYR A 301 -7.49 -5.91 -1.49
CA TYR A 301 -7.35 -4.60 -0.87
C TYR A 301 -8.70 -3.98 -0.50
N VAL A 302 -9.66 -4.01 -1.44
CA VAL A 302 -11.02 -3.48 -1.21
C VAL A 302 -11.68 -4.19 -0.05
N LYS A 303 -11.65 -5.53 -0.05
CA LYS A 303 -12.25 -6.34 0.99
C LYS A 303 -11.64 -6.05 2.37
N LEU A 304 -10.31 -6.00 2.48
CA LEU A 304 -9.61 -5.74 3.73
C LEU A 304 -9.88 -4.32 4.24
N PHE A 305 -9.66 -3.30 3.41
CA PHE A 305 -9.82 -1.91 3.80
C PHE A 305 -11.25 -1.59 4.25
N TYR A 306 -12.26 -1.94 3.44
CA TYR A 306 -13.65 -1.65 3.81
C TYR A 306 -14.15 -2.55 4.94
N GLY A 307 -13.69 -3.81 5.01
CA GLY A 307 -13.96 -4.69 6.14
C GLY A 307 -13.47 -4.11 7.46
N ALA A 308 -12.25 -3.56 7.47
CA ALA A 308 -11.70 -2.85 8.62
C ALA A 308 -12.51 -1.61 9.01
N MET A 309 -12.95 -0.79 8.06
CA MET A 309 -13.79 0.38 8.39
C MET A 309 -15.15 -0.02 8.99
N VAL A 310 -15.75 -1.12 8.50
CA VAL A 310 -16.96 -1.68 9.09
C VAL A 310 -16.70 -2.18 10.51
N LEU A 311 -15.58 -2.89 10.73
CA LEU A 311 -15.18 -3.38 12.05
C LEU A 311 -14.96 -2.23 13.04
N PHE A 312 -14.20 -1.20 12.66
CA PHE A 312 -13.99 0.02 13.44
C PHE A 312 -15.32 0.67 13.83
N THR A 313 -16.23 0.83 12.85
CA THR A 313 -17.56 1.40 13.11
C THR A 313 -18.36 0.57 14.11
N ARG A 314 -18.27 -0.76 14.03
CA ARG A 314 -18.96 -1.67 14.96
C ARG A 314 -18.41 -1.54 16.38
N LYS A 315 -17.09 -1.52 16.53
CA LYS A 315 -16.43 -1.45 17.84
C LYS A 315 -16.64 -0.11 18.53
N HIS A 316 -16.48 1.00 17.81
CA HIS A 316 -16.34 2.32 18.44
C HIS A 316 -17.55 3.23 18.26
N LEU A 317 -18.32 3.09 17.18
CA LEU A 317 -19.35 4.06 16.81
C LEU A 317 -20.78 3.60 17.10
N GLN A 318 -21.04 2.30 17.33
CA GLN A 318 -22.39 1.77 17.57
C GLN A 318 -23.02 2.20 18.90
N ASN A 319 -22.21 2.52 19.91
CA ASN A 319 -22.68 2.94 21.23
C ASN A 319 -22.79 4.47 21.34
N ARG A 320 -21.94 5.21 20.62
CA ARG A 320 -21.92 6.69 20.63
C ARG A 320 -22.84 7.32 19.59
N HIS A 321 -23.08 6.63 18.48
CA HIS A 321 -24.01 7.05 17.46
C HIS A 321 -25.14 6.03 17.33
N SER A 322 -26.36 6.49 17.02
CA SER A 322 -27.53 5.61 16.84
C SER A 322 -27.18 4.41 15.95
N ARG A 323 -27.64 3.20 16.30
CA ARG A 323 -27.44 1.98 15.49
C ARG A 323 -27.88 2.17 14.04
N VAL A 324 -28.89 3.02 13.82
CA VAL A 324 -29.37 3.44 12.50
C VAL A 324 -28.26 4.15 11.72
N PHE A 325 -27.56 5.06 12.37
CA PHE A 325 -26.48 5.86 11.77
C PHE A 325 -25.24 5.02 11.45
N ALA A 326 -24.88 4.10 12.35
CA ALA A 326 -23.85 3.11 12.06
C ALA A 326 -24.25 2.22 10.87
N GLY A 327 -25.53 1.86 10.75
CA GLY A 327 -26.08 1.14 9.60
C GLY A 327 -25.96 1.91 8.29
N ILE A 328 -26.30 3.21 8.29
CA ILE A 328 -26.15 4.09 7.12
C ILE A 328 -24.68 4.19 6.69
N LEU A 329 -23.75 4.37 7.64
CA LEU A 329 -22.33 4.44 7.33
C LEU A 329 -21.83 3.12 6.73
N GLN A 330 -22.23 1.98 7.29
CA GLN A 330 -21.89 0.67 6.75
C GLN A 330 -22.45 0.50 5.32
N ALA A 331 -23.70 0.89 5.08
CA ALA A 331 -24.30 0.86 3.75
C ALA A 331 -23.53 1.75 2.76
N ALA A 332 -23.12 2.96 3.18
CA ALA A 332 -22.32 3.87 2.36
C ALA A 332 -20.91 3.31 2.05
N ILE A 333 -20.26 2.69 3.03
CA ILE A 333 -18.97 2.00 2.87
C ILE A 333 -19.11 0.85 1.85
N LEU A 334 -20.13 0.00 2.00
CA LEU A 334 -20.39 -1.11 1.10
C LEU A 334 -20.77 -0.64 -0.31
N ALA A 335 -21.58 0.40 -0.43
CA ALA A 335 -21.91 1.02 -1.72
C ALA A 335 -20.66 1.56 -2.42
N ARG A 336 -19.76 2.21 -1.69
CA ARG A 336 -18.48 2.70 -2.23
C ARG A 336 -17.55 1.55 -2.64
N ALA A 337 -17.50 0.48 -1.85
CA ALA A 337 -16.77 -0.73 -2.20
C ALA A 337 -17.32 -1.32 -3.51
N GLY A 338 -18.65 -1.44 -3.62
CA GLY A 338 -19.36 -1.87 -4.81
C GLY A 338 -19.06 -1.00 -6.03
N PHE A 339 -19.13 0.33 -5.88
CA PHE A 339 -18.76 1.27 -6.94
C PHE A 339 -17.28 1.15 -7.34
N SER A 340 -16.36 0.92 -6.39
CA SER A 340 -14.94 0.71 -6.72
C SER A 340 -14.73 -0.58 -7.51
N VAL A 341 -15.46 -1.66 -7.19
CA VAL A 341 -15.42 -2.91 -7.96
C VAL A 341 -16.05 -2.72 -9.34
N ALA A 342 -17.23 -2.09 -9.41
CA ALA A 342 -17.95 -1.83 -10.65
C ALA A 342 -17.17 -0.92 -11.60
N SER A 343 -16.60 0.18 -11.11
CA SER A 343 -15.77 1.09 -11.92
C SER A 343 -14.48 0.42 -12.42
N ARG A 344 -13.90 -0.53 -11.67
CA ARG A 344 -12.78 -1.37 -12.15
C ARG A 344 -13.21 -2.38 -13.21
N ALA A 345 -14.37 -3.02 -13.03
CA ALA A 345 -14.92 -3.92 -14.04
C ALA A 345 -15.20 -3.14 -15.33
N ALA A 346 -15.84 -1.98 -15.21
CA ALA A 346 -16.08 -1.07 -16.33
C ALA A 346 -14.77 -0.62 -16.98
N SER A 347 -13.75 -0.19 -16.23
CA SER A 347 -12.48 0.24 -16.83
C SER A 347 -11.67 -0.89 -17.48
N ARG A 348 -11.99 -2.16 -17.20
CA ARG A 348 -11.44 -3.34 -17.88
C ARG A 348 -12.26 -3.74 -19.11
N LEU A 349 -13.58 -3.68 -19.02
CA LEU A 349 -14.50 -4.13 -20.07
C LEU A 349 -14.76 -3.07 -21.13
N LEU A 350 -14.81 -1.79 -20.74
CA LEU A 350 -15.18 -0.68 -21.61
C LEU A 350 -14.24 -0.56 -22.83
N PRO A 351 -12.90 -0.68 -22.74
CA PRO A 351 -12.05 -0.67 -23.93
C PRO A 351 -12.40 -1.78 -24.93
N ALA A 352 -12.60 -3.01 -24.45
CA ALA A 352 -12.94 -4.14 -25.32
C ALA A 352 -14.34 -3.96 -25.93
N ALA A 353 -15.31 -3.46 -25.16
CA ALA A 353 -16.64 -3.15 -25.65
C ALA A 353 -16.64 -2.02 -26.68
N THR A 354 -15.83 -0.98 -26.47
CA THR A 354 -15.63 0.12 -27.42
C THR A 354 -14.99 -0.40 -28.71
N ASP A 355 -13.92 -1.19 -28.62
CA ASP A 355 -13.28 -1.79 -29.80
C ASP A 355 -14.26 -2.68 -30.56
N PHE A 356 -15.05 -3.50 -29.86
CA PHE A 356 -16.07 -4.34 -30.48
C PHE A 356 -17.12 -3.49 -31.20
N ALA A 357 -17.63 -2.45 -30.56
CA ALA A 357 -18.61 -1.54 -31.15
C ALA A 357 -18.05 -0.81 -32.38
N LEU A 358 -16.81 -0.31 -32.30
CA LEU A 358 -16.15 0.36 -33.42
C LEU A 358 -15.93 -0.59 -34.61
N VAL A 359 -15.45 -1.80 -34.34
CA VAL A 359 -15.24 -2.82 -35.37
C VAL A 359 -16.58 -3.25 -35.97
N TYR A 360 -17.59 -3.51 -35.15
CA TYR A 360 -18.93 -3.87 -35.61
C TYR A 360 -19.53 -2.78 -36.50
N LEU A 361 -19.49 -1.51 -36.06
CA LEU A 361 -20.01 -0.38 -36.82
C LEU A 361 -19.23 -0.15 -38.12
N ALA A 362 -17.91 -0.29 -38.11
CA ALA A 362 -17.07 -0.18 -39.31
C ALA A 362 -17.42 -1.26 -40.33
N VAL A 363 -17.55 -2.52 -39.89
CA VAL A 363 -17.94 -3.64 -40.75
C VAL A 363 -19.34 -3.41 -41.34
N VAL A 364 -20.33 -3.01 -40.52
CA VAL A 364 -21.68 -2.66 -41.00
C VAL A 364 -21.67 -1.50 -42.00
N ALA A 365 -20.91 -0.43 -41.74
CA ALA A 365 -20.82 0.72 -42.63
C ALA A 365 -20.21 0.33 -44.00
N LEU A 366 -19.15 -0.47 -43.99
CA LEU A 366 -18.53 -0.99 -45.22
C LEU A 366 -19.48 -1.88 -46.01
N ALA A 367 -20.24 -2.74 -45.33
CA ALA A 367 -21.28 -3.56 -45.96
C ALA A 367 -22.36 -2.72 -46.64
N TRP A 368 -22.80 -1.66 -45.95
CA TRP A 368 -23.86 -0.78 -46.43
C TRP A 368 -23.41 0.02 -47.65
N LEU A 369 -22.20 0.60 -47.61
CA LEU A 369 -21.57 1.28 -48.74
C LEU A 369 -21.41 0.35 -49.95
N ARG A 370 -21.07 -0.93 -49.71
CA ARG A 370 -20.97 -1.93 -50.78
C ARG A 370 -22.32 -2.27 -51.38
N SER A 371 -23.32 -2.49 -50.52
CA SER A 371 -24.69 -2.82 -50.91
C SER A 371 -25.31 -1.74 -51.78
N SER A 372 -25.08 -0.46 -51.44
CA SER A 372 -25.55 0.67 -52.24
C SER A 372 -24.88 0.76 -53.62
N GLN A 373 -23.59 0.40 -53.73
CA GLN A 373 -22.88 0.36 -55.02
C GLN A 373 -23.34 -0.78 -55.93
N LEU A 374 -23.66 -1.95 -55.36
CA LEU A 374 -24.04 -3.14 -56.13
C LEU A 374 -25.55 -3.23 -56.41
N GLY A 375 -26.37 -2.38 -55.78
CA GLY A 375 -27.83 -2.43 -55.89
C GLY A 375 -28.45 -3.70 -55.29
N ALA A 376 -27.72 -4.42 -54.44
CA ALA A 376 -28.15 -5.68 -53.83
C ALA A 376 -28.39 -5.51 -52.33
N PRO A 377 -29.52 -5.95 -51.76
CA PRO A 377 -29.83 -5.77 -50.34
C PRO A 377 -28.91 -6.61 -49.44
N LEU A 378 -28.55 -6.07 -48.28
CA LEU A 378 -27.80 -6.80 -47.24
C LEU A 378 -28.65 -7.89 -46.61
N SER A 379 -28.10 -9.10 -46.52
CA SER A 379 -28.71 -10.19 -45.75
C SER A 379 -28.74 -9.84 -44.25
N PRO A 380 -29.84 -10.15 -43.53
CA PRO A 380 -29.88 -10.02 -42.06
C PRO A 380 -28.75 -10.76 -41.34
N LEU A 381 -28.20 -11.83 -41.94
CA LEU A 381 -27.06 -12.58 -41.42
C LEU A 381 -25.80 -11.71 -41.24
N TYR A 382 -25.71 -10.59 -41.97
CA TYR A 382 -24.58 -9.69 -41.84
C TYR A 382 -24.52 -9.03 -40.46
N PHE A 383 -25.67 -8.60 -39.95
CA PHE A 383 -25.79 -7.93 -38.66
C PHE A 383 -25.73 -8.91 -37.49
N THR A 384 -26.30 -10.12 -37.67
CA THR A 384 -26.44 -11.09 -36.57
C THR A 384 -25.29 -12.09 -36.46
N ALA A 385 -24.53 -12.34 -37.55
CA ALA A 385 -23.46 -13.33 -37.56
C ALA A 385 -22.11 -12.74 -38.03
N VAL A 386 -22.07 -12.08 -39.20
CA VAL A 386 -20.79 -11.66 -39.81
C VAL A 386 -20.10 -10.55 -39.02
N ALA A 387 -20.78 -9.43 -38.77
CA ALA A 387 -20.21 -8.31 -38.03
C ALA A 387 -19.83 -8.69 -36.58
N PRO A 388 -20.66 -9.45 -35.82
CA PRO A 388 -20.26 -9.97 -34.53
C PRO A 388 -19.06 -10.92 -34.59
N ALA A 389 -18.99 -11.85 -35.55
CA ALA A 389 -17.86 -12.77 -35.68
C ALA A 389 -16.54 -12.05 -35.98
N TYR A 390 -16.57 -11.04 -36.85
CA TYR A 390 -15.39 -10.19 -37.13
C TYR A 390 -14.96 -9.41 -35.89
N GLY A 391 -15.92 -8.81 -35.17
CA GLY A 391 -15.68 -8.13 -33.90
C GLY A 391 -15.02 -9.05 -32.86
N LEU A 392 -15.58 -10.24 -32.64
CA LEU A 392 -15.07 -11.23 -31.68
C LEU A 392 -13.69 -11.76 -32.07
N GLY A 393 -13.45 -12.04 -33.36
CA GLY A 393 -12.15 -12.46 -33.85
C GLY A 393 -11.09 -11.37 -33.66
N THR A 394 -11.44 -10.12 -33.96
CA THR A 394 -10.56 -8.96 -33.75
C THR A 394 -10.21 -8.78 -32.28
N LEU A 395 -11.21 -8.79 -31.40
CA LEU A 395 -11.03 -8.71 -29.94
C LEU A 395 -10.14 -9.83 -29.41
N SER A 396 -10.32 -11.05 -29.90
CA SER A 396 -9.53 -12.22 -29.49
C SER A 396 -8.05 -12.02 -29.85
N GLY A 397 -7.77 -11.49 -31.04
CA GLY A 397 -6.40 -11.18 -31.45
C GLY A 397 -5.76 -10.05 -30.65
N ILE A 398 -6.52 -8.98 -30.32
CA ILE A 398 -6.05 -7.90 -29.43
C ILE A 398 -5.76 -8.44 -28.03
N LEU A 399 -6.65 -9.28 -27.50
CA LEU A 399 -6.50 -9.87 -26.17
C LEU A 399 -5.26 -10.77 -26.09
N LEU A 400 -5.09 -11.70 -27.04
CA LEU A 400 -3.96 -12.64 -27.06
C LEU A 400 -2.61 -11.96 -27.27
N SER A 401 -2.60 -10.80 -27.93
CA SER A 401 -1.39 -9.98 -28.11
C SER A 401 -1.13 -8.99 -26.96
N GLY A 402 -1.94 -9.04 -25.90
CA GLY A 402 -1.76 -8.22 -24.71
C GLY A 402 -2.28 -6.78 -24.82
N GLY A 403 -3.11 -6.46 -25.82
CA GLY A 403 -3.62 -5.10 -26.06
C GLY A 403 -4.47 -4.52 -24.93
N TYR A 404 -5.03 -5.37 -24.06
CA TYR A 404 -5.82 -4.95 -22.90
C TYR A 404 -5.06 -5.01 -21.57
N ALA A 405 -3.77 -5.35 -21.57
CA ALA A 405 -2.95 -5.38 -20.37
C ALA A 405 -2.63 -3.94 -19.88
N LEU A 406 -2.67 -3.73 -18.56
CA LEU A 406 -2.21 -2.48 -17.91
C LEU A 406 -0.70 -2.56 -17.63
N PRO A 407 0.07 -1.45 -17.69
CA PRO A 407 -0.37 -0.06 -17.87
C PRO A 407 -0.37 0.45 -19.32
N ASP A 408 0.27 -0.28 -20.25
CA ASP A 408 0.52 0.19 -21.62
C ASP A 408 -0.67 0.01 -22.58
N ARG A 409 -1.83 0.54 -22.20
CA ARG A 409 -3.00 0.63 -23.09
C ARG A 409 -2.67 1.60 -24.23
N GLY A 410 -2.90 1.19 -25.48
CA GLY A 410 -2.70 2.05 -26.66
C GLY A 410 -1.55 1.64 -27.60
N ARG A 411 -0.96 0.45 -27.41
CA ARG A 411 -0.01 -0.09 -28.40
C ARG A 411 -0.74 -0.43 -29.71
N ILE A 412 -0.20 0.06 -30.82
CA ILE A 412 -0.76 -0.20 -32.15
C ILE A 412 -0.58 -1.66 -32.59
N ARG A 413 0.50 -2.32 -32.17
CA ARG A 413 0.83 -3.70 -32.58
C ARG A 413 -0.26 -4.72 -32.22
N PRO A 414 -0.79 -4.76 -30.98
CA PRO A 414 -1.94 -5.60 -30.65
C PRO A 414 -3.18 -5.36 -31.52
N VAL A 415 -3.47 -4.10 -31.85
CA VAL A 415 -4.60 -3.73 -32.72
C VAL A 415 -4.41 -4.30 -34.12
N LEU A 416 -3.22 -4.17 -34.71
CA LEU A 416 -2.90 -4.73 -36.02
C LEU A 416 -3.03 -6.27 -36.05
N ILE A 417 -2.50 -6.94 -35.02
CA ILE A 417 -2.63 -8.40 -34.86
C ILE A 417 -4.11 -8.80 -34.75
N GLY A 418 -4.88 -8.04 -33.96
CA GLY A 418 -6.32 -8.15 -33.86
C GLY A 418 -7.02 -8.14 -35.21
N ILE A 419 -6.80 -7.09 -35.99
CA ILE A 419 -7.41 -6.91 -37.31
C ILE A 419 -7.09 -8.09 -38.24
N VAL A 420 -5.83 -8.54 -38.26
CA VAL A 420 -5.42 -9.71 -39.07
C VAL A 420 -6.13 -10.99 -38.62
N ILE A 421 -6.24 -11.24 -37.32
CA ILE A 421 -6.95 -12.42 -36.79
C ILE A 421 -8.45 -12.34 -37.09
N GLY A 422 -9.05 -11.16 -36.94
CA GLY A 422 -10.46 -10.92 -37.28
C GLY A 422 -10.74 -11.20 -38.75
N PHE A 423 -9.88 -10.71 -39.63
CA PHE A 423 -9.90 -11.00 -41.07
C PHE A 423 -9.83 -12.50 -41.34
N LEU A 424 -8.80 -13.19 -40.82
CA LEU A 424 -8.61 -14.62 -41.04
C LEU A 424 -9.79 -15.45 -40.53
N THR A 425 -10.39 -15.04 -39.40
CA THR A 425 -11.56 -15.70 -38.82
C THR A 425 -12.73 -15.65 -39.78
N VAL A 426 -13.05 -14.46 -40.33
CA VAL A 426 -14.16 -14.33 -41.29
C VAL A 426 -13.85 -14.99 -42.62
N SER A 427 -12.62 -14.91 -43.12
CA SER A 427 -12.20 -15.62 -44.33
C SER A 427 -12.33 -17.14 -44.20
N ALA A 428 -11.97 -17.70 -43.04
CA ALA A 428 -12.11 -19.12 -42.76
C ALA A 428 -13.59 -19.54 -42.64
N VAL A 429 -14.42 -18.78 -41.91
CA VAL A 429 -15.87 -19.06 -41.81
C VAL A 429 -16.55 -19.01 -43.18
N SER A 430 -16.18 -18.02 -44.00
CA SER A 430 -16.65 -17.87 -45.37
C SER A 430 -16.20 -19.01 -46.29
N PHE A 431 -15.12 -19.73 -45.98
CA PHE A 431 -14.70 -20.88 -46.77
C PHE A 431 -15.63 -22.09 -46.60
N PHE A 432 -16.13 -22.31 -45.38
CA PHE A 432 -16.95 -23.48 -45.04
C PHE A 432 -18.46 -23.26 -45.16
N ALA A 433 -18.93 -22.03 -44.94
CA ALA A 433 -20.35 -21.69 -45.04
C ALA A 433 -20.61 -20.90 -46.32
N LYS A 434 -20.86 -21.58 -47.44
CA LYS A 434 -21.08 -20.95 -48.77
C LYS A 434 -22.23 -19.93 -48.81
N GLU A 435 -23.21 -20.08 -47.91
CA GLU A 435 -24.34 -19.15 -47.76
C GLU A 435 -23.96 -17.84 -47.04
N ILE A 436 -22.83 -17.85 -46.33
CA ILE A 436 -22.19 -16.71 -45.67
C ILE A 436 -20.91 -16.30 -46.43
N ALA A 437 -20.50 -17.10 -47.43
CA ALA A 437 -19.35 -16.87 -48.29
C ALA A 437 -19.66 -15.77 -49.29
N PHE A 438 -19.64 -14.53 -48.81
CA PHE A 438 -19.76 -13.41 -49.71
C PHE A 438 -18.45 -13.23 -50.49
N SER A 439 -18.62 -12.83 -51.76
CA SER A 439 -17.55 -12.74 -52.74
C SER A 439 -16.33 -12.06 -52.14
N ARG A 440 -15.15 -12.45 -52.62
CA ARG A 440 -13.81 -11.92 -52.30
C ARG A 440 -13.67 -10.38 -52.30
N ALA A 441 -14.75 -9.64 -52.53
CA ALA A 441 -14.81 -8.24 -52.84
C ALA A 441 -15.26 -7.33 -51.68
N VAL A 442 -15.77 -7.80 -50.53
CA VAL A 442 -15.94 -6.92 -49.33
C VAL A 442 -14.66 -6.88 -48.48
N VAL A 443 -13.78 -7.85 -48.71
CA VAL A 443 -12.58 -8.16 -47.94
C VAL A 443 -11.31 -7.59 -48.62
N LEU A 444 -11.40 -7.28 -49.92
CA LEU A 444 -10.47 -6.46 -50.70
C LEU A 444 -11.08 -5.06 -50.88
#